data_AF-A0A8D9BBG0-F1
#
_entry.id   AF-A0A8D9BBG0-F1
#
_cell.length_a   1.000
_cell.length_b   1.000
_cell.length_c   1.000
_cell.angle_alpha   90.00
_cell.angle_beta   90.00
_cell.angle_gamma   90.00
#
_symmetry.space_group_name_H-M   'P 1'
#
loop_
_entity.id
_entity.type
_entity.pdbx_description
1 polymer ?
#
loop_
_entity_poly.entity_id
_entity_poly.type
_entity_poly.pdbx_seq_one_letter_code
_entity_poly.pdbx_strand_id
1 'polypeptide(L)'
;MSENKAEPKYYLEYKRNHARNQEAIDNNPCAKENDISMKCLDKNNYIKAKCEREFENYKICRKFWSAVARDRSDKGLPLKMTAEEREQAKADFKKEIETKIEIARKKFQEYNRLHGPQPRS
;
A
#
# COMPACT_ATOMS: atom_id res chain seq x y z
N MET A 1 34.69 -15.17 14.19
CA MET A 1 33.41 -15.90 14.30
C MET A 1 32.42 -15.32 13.30
N SER A 2 32.43 -15.82 12.07
CA SER A 2 31.42 -15.47 11.06
C SER A 2 30.31 -16.52 11.12
N GLU A 3 29.26 -16.23 11.87
CA GLU A 3 28.09 -17.11 11.96
C GLU A 3 27.43 -17.23 10.57
N ASN A 4 27.47 -18.43 10.01
CA ASN A 4 26.64 -18.85 8.88
C ASN A 4 25.16 -18.81 9.30
N LYS A 5 24.51 -17.65 9.17
CA LYS A 5 23.06 -17.54 9.39
C LYS A 5 22.34 -18.00 8.13
N ALA A 6 21.67 -19.14 8.25
CA ALA A 6 20.79 -19.68 7.21
C ALA A 6 19.76 -18.63 6.80
N GLU A 7 19.61 -18.40 5.48
CA GLU A 7 18.57 -17.51 4.96
C GLU A 7 17.19 -17.99 5.43
N PRO A 8 16.35 -17.12 6.03
CA PRO A 8 15.02 -17.52 6.46
C PRO A 8 14.22 -18.08 5.28
N LYS A 9 13.51 -19.19 5.47
CA LYS A 9 12.70 -19.86 4.43
C LYS A 9 11.83 -18.89 3.60
N TYR A 10 11.27 -17.88 4.27
CA TYR A 10 10.48 -16.80 3.65
C TYR A 10 11.25 -16.00 2.58
N TYR A 11 12.56 -15.79 2.76
CA TYR A 11 13.40 -15.05 1.83
C TYR A 11 13.78 -15.86 0.58
N LEU A 12 14.01 -17.17 0.76
CA LEU A 12 14.21 -18.09 -0.37
C LEU A 12 12.97 -18.19 -1.26
N GLU A 13 11.78 -18.17 -0.65
CA GLU A 13 10.50 -18.12 -1.35
C GLU A 13 10.33 -16.80 -2.12
N TYR A 14 10.65 -15.67 -1.48
CA TYR A 14 10.64 -14.36 -2.12
C TYR A 14 11.55 -14.30 -3.36
N LYS A 15 12.84 -14.67 -3.22
CA LYS A 15 13.82 -14.71 -4.32
C LYS A 15 13.34 -15.58 -5.47
N ARG A 16 12.82 -16.77 -5.17
CA ARG A 16 12.26 -17.68 -6.20
C ARG A 16 11.07 -17.07 -6.93
N ASN A 17 10.20 -16.36 -6.24
CA ASN A 17 9.00 -15.79 -6.87
C ASN A 17 9.34 -14.54 -7.70
N HIS A 18 10.34 -13.77 -7.32
CA HIS A 18 10.84 -12.63 -8.09
C HIS A 18 11.67 -13.03 -9.32
N ALA A 19 12.56 -14.01 -9.20
CA ALA A 19 13.44 -14.40 -10.30
C ALA A 19 12.73 -15.11 -11.47
N ARG A 20 11.52 -15.64 -11.25
CA ARG A 20 10.84 -16.52 -12.23
C ARG A 20 9.87 -15.82 -13.17
N ASN A 21 9.55 -14.54 -12.98
CA ASN A 21 8.49 -13.92 -13.78
C ASN A 21 8.65 -12.39 -13.92
N GLN A 22 9.45 -11.96 -14.90
CA GLN A 22 9.65 -10.55 -15.23
C GLN A 22 8.34 -9.87 -15.64
N GLU A 23 7.46 -10.56 -16.36
CA GLU A 23 6.14 -10.05 -16.73
C GLU A 23 5.26 -9.80 -15.48
N ALA A 24 5.34 -10.65 -14.46
CA ALA A 24 4.66 -10.41 -13.20
C ALA A 24 5.27 -9.23 -12.43
N ILE A 25 6.57 -8.96 -12.57
CA ILE A 25 7.20 -7.77 -11.99
C ILE A 25 6.69 -6.51 -12.70
N ASP A 26 6.69 -6.50 -14.03
CA ASP A 26 6.29 -5.33 -14.83
C ASP A 26 4.78 -5.02 -14.68
N ASN A 27 3.97 -6.07 -14.51
CA ASN A 27 2.54 -5.92 -14.25
C ASN A 27 2.19 -5.70 -12.77
N ASN A 28 3.14 -5.87 -11.83
CA ASN A 28 2.90 -5.63 -10.41
C ASN A 28 2.93 -4.13 -10.11
N PRO A 29 1.78 -3.51 -9.76
CA PRO A 29 1.74 -2.08 -9.49
C PRO A 29 2.39 -1.69 -8.15
N CYS A 30 2.84 -2.67 -7.36
CA CYS A 30 3.60 -2.51 -6.13
C CYS A 30 5.08 -2.94 -6.26
N ALA A 31 5.61 -3.06 -7.48
CA ALA A 31 6.99 -3.50 -7.70
C ALA A 31 8.00 -2.59 -6.97
N LYS A 32 7.75 -1.29 -6.93
CA LYS A 32 8.60 -0.31 -6.23
C LYS A 32 8.62 -0.52 -4.72
N GLU A 33 7.47 -0.62 -4.07
CA GLU A 33 7.37 -0.85 -2.62
C GLU A 33 7.98 -2.20 -2.24
N ASN A 34 7.84 -3.18 -3.12
CA ASN A 34 8.43 -4.50 -2.91
C ASN A 34 9.96 -4.45 -2.96
N ASP A 35 10.54 -3.81 -3.98
CA ASP A 35 11.98 -3.58 -4.09
C ASP A 35 12.55 -2.84 -2.86
N ILE A 36 11.86 -1.80 -2.39
CA ILE A 36 12.24 -1.06 -1.18
C ILE A 36 12.28 -1.99 0.05
N SER A 37 11.24 -2.82 0.25
CA SER A 37 11.19 -3.74 1.39
C SER A 37 12.32 -4.76 1.41
N MET A 38 12.82 -5.11 0.22
CA MET A 38 13.80 -6.19 0.05
C MET A 38 15.21 -5.64 0.15
N LYS A 39 15.46 -4.46 -0.42
CA LYS A 39 16.66 -3.67 -0.15
C LYS A 39 16.83 -3.37 1.34
N CYS A 40 15.74 -3.15 2.07
CA CYS A 40 15.82 -3.00 3.52
C CYS A 40 16.34 -4.27 4.21
N LEU A 41 15.82 -5.45 3.83
CA LEU A 41 16.28 -6.72 4.39
C LEU A 41 17.75 -6.97 4.08
N ASP A 42 18.18 -6.73 2.83
CA ASP A 42 19.57 -6.92 2.41
C ASP A 42 20.53 -6.07 3.25
N LYS A 43 20.13 -4.83 3.60
CA LYS A 43 20.90 -3.92 4.47
C LYS A 43 20.89 -4.28 5.95
N ASN A 44 19.86 -5.00 6.41
CA ASN A 44 19.59 -5.24 7.83
C ASN A 44 19.82 -6.70 8.24
N ASN A 45 20.67 -7.43 7.51
CA ASN A 45 20.95 -8.85 7.75
C ASN A 45 19.66 -9.68 7.84
N TYR A 46 18.66 -9.34 7.02
CA TYR A 46 17.36 -10.01 6.95
C TYR A 46 16.52 -9.96 8.23
N ILE A 47 16.80 -9.01 9.13
CA ILE A 47 15.98 -8.80 10.33
C ILE A 47 14.72 -8.03 9.95
N LYS A 48 13.62 -8.76 9.73
CA LYS A 48 12.33 -8.18 9.31
C LYS A 48 11.82 -7.07 10.24
N ALA A 49 12.03 -7.19 11.55
CA ALA A 49 11.63 -6.18 12.54
C ALA A 49 12.27 -4.81 12.29
N LYS A 50 13.42 -4.75 11.60
CA LYS A 50 14.07 -3.48 11.22
C LYS A 50 13.47 -2.83 9.96
N CYS A 51 12.56 -3.53 9.27
CA CYS A 51 12.00 -3.15 7.98
C CYS A 51 10.47 -3.07 8.00
N GLU A 52 9.87 -2.97 9.18
CA GLU A 52 8.41 -3.02 9.35
C GLU A 52 7.70 -1.96 8.52
N ARG A 53 8.24 -0.73 8.48
CA ARG A 53 7.67 0.37 7.70
C ARG A 53 7.60 0.05 6.21
N GLU A 54 8.67 -0.49 5.64
CA GLU A 54 8.74 -0.82 4.22
C GLU A 54 7.77 -1.96 3.88
N PHE A 55 7.65 -2.96 4.76
CA PHE A 55 6.66 -4.03 4.61
C PHE A 55 5.23 -3.54 4.77
N GLU A 56 4.96 -2.61 5.68
CA GLU A 56 3.64 -1.99 5.81
C GLU A 56 3.27 -1.19 4.56
N ASN A 57 4.20 -0.41 4.00
CA ASN A 57 3.98 0.29 2.73
C ASN A 57 3.62 -0.68 1.60
N TYR A 58 4.36 -1.79 1.48
CA TYR A 58 4.05 -2.83 0.50
C TYR A 58 2.66 -3.45 0.72
N LYS A 59 2.29 -3.74 1.98
CA LYS A 59 0.95 -4.26 2.32
C LYS A 59 -0.15 -3.26 1.96
N ILE A 60 0.03 -1.98 2.27
CA ILE A 60 -0.92 -0.91 1.94
C ILE A 60 -1.10 -0.82 0.43
N CYS A 61 0.00 -0.84 -0.34
CA CYS A 61 -0.05 -0.86 -1.79
C CYS A 61 -0.88 -2.04 -2.32
N ARG A 62 -0.63 -3.27 -1.83
CA ARG A 62 -1.41 -4.44 -2.27
C ARG A 62 -2.89 -4.32 -1.93
N LYS A 63 -3.23 -3.79 -0.75
CA LYS A 63 -4.64 -3.59 -0.35
C LYS A 63 -5.33 -2.61 -1.30
N PHE A 64 -4.69 -1.49 -1.61
CA PHE A 64 -5.21 -0.50 -2.55
C PHE A 64 -5.48 -1.14 -3.93
N TRP A 65 -4.47 -1.78 -4.54
CA TRP A 65 -4.64 -2.36 -5.88
C TRP A 65 -5.60 -3.56 -5.92
N SER A 66 -5.73 -4.29 -4.81
CA SER A 66 -6.77 -5.33 -4.70
C SER A 66 -8.17 -4.74 -4.69
N ALA A 67 -8.37 -3.57 -4.07
CA ALA A 67 -9.64 -2.87 -4.10
C ALA A 67 -9.94 -2.32 -5.52
N VAL A 68 -8.95 -1.73 -6.18
CA VAL A 68 -9.09 -1.26 -7.58
C VAL A 68 -9.43 -2.41 -8.53
N ALA A 69 -8.76 -3.55 -8.39
CA ALA A 69 -9.03 -4.73 -9.22
C ALA A 69 -10.46 -5.26 -9.02
N ARG A 70 -10.97 -5.25 -7.78
CA ARG A 70 -12.36 -5.62 -7.48
C ARG A 70 -13.35 -4.65 -8.10
N ASP A 71 -13.16 -3.35 -7.90
CA ASP A 71 -14.02 -2.31 -8.49
C ASP A 71 -14.07 -2.39 -10.02
N ARG A 72 -12.93 -2.67 -10.67
CA ARG A 72 -12.87 -2.91 -12.11
C ARG A 72 -13.63 -4.18 -12.51
N SER A 73 -13.46 -5.26 -11.77
CA SER A 73 -14.18 -6.53 -12.00
C SER A 73 -15.69 -6.33 -11.90
N ASP A 74 -16.15 -5.61 -10.88
CA ASP A 74 -17.58 -5.33 -10.66
C ASP A 74 -18.16 -4.46 -11.79
N LYS A 75 -17.33 -3.64 -12.43
CA LYS A 75 -17.67 -2.83 -13.62
C LYS A 75 -17.49 -3.57 -14.95
N GLY A 76 -17.07 -4.82 -14.95
CA GLY A 76 -16.79 -5.59 -16.16
C GLY A 76 -15.57 -5.08 -16.96
N LEU A 77 -14.66 -4.35 -16.32
CA LEU A 77 -13.44 -3.79 -16.92
C LEU A 77 -12.26 -4.78 -16.83
N PRO A 78 -11.31 -4.75 -17.78
CA PRO A 78 -10.15 -5.63 -17.75
C PRO A 78 -9.27 -5.37 -16.53
N LEU A 79 -8.79 -6.44 -15.86
CA LEU A 79 -7.92 -6.32 -14.68
C LEU A 79 -6.53 -5.77 -15.00
N LYS A 80 -6.04 -6.03 -16.22
CA LYS A 80 -4.80 -5.43 -16.71
C LYS A 80 -5.05 -3.95 -16.98
N MET A 81 -4.28 -3.10 -16.32
CA MET A 81 -4.33 -1.65 -16.46
C MET A 81 -3.08 -1.11 -17.15
N THR A 82 -3.26 -0.12 -18.01
CA THR A 82 -2.18 0.70 -18.56
C THR A 82 -1.55 1.57 -17.47
N ALA A 83 -0.40 2.19 -17.74
CA ALA A 83 0.23 3.11 -16.81
C ALA A 83 -0.66 4.34 -16.52
N GLU A 84 -1.36 4.84 -17.53
CA GLU A 84 -2.26 5.99 -17.40
C GLU A 84 -3.48 5.65 -16.53
N GLU A 85 -4.12 4.50 -16.76
CA GLU A 85 -5.23 4.04 -15.91
C GLU A 85 -4.81 3.87 -14.45
N ARG A 86 -3.57 3.43 -14.21
CA ARG A 86 -3.02 3.32 -12.84
C ARG A 86 -2.87 4.68 -12.18
N GLU A 87 -2.35 5.68 -12.88
CA GLU A 87 -2.22 7.03 -12.34
C GLU A 87 -3.60 7.67 -12.09
N GLN A 88 -4.55 7.45 -12.99
CA GLN A 88 -5.92 7.92 -12.80
C GLN A 88 -6.57 7.28 -11.56
N ALA A 89 -6.43 5.96 -11.38
CA ALA A 89 -6.98 5.28 -10.20
C ALA A 89 -6.40 5.83 -8.88
N LYS A 90 -5.12 6.22 -8.85
CA LYS A 90 -4.52 6.90 -7.68
C LYS A 90 -5.10 8.28 -7.47
N ALA A 91 -5.25 9.07 -8.53
CA ALA A 91 -5.82 10.42 -8.48
C ALA A 91 -7.28 10.40 -7.99
N ASP A 92 -8.08 9.47 -8.51
CA ASP A 92 -9.48 9.30 -8.11
C ASP A 92 -9.58 8.91 -6.63
N PHE A 93 -8.77 7.96 -6.19
CA PHE A 93 -8.73 7.56 -4.78
C PHE A 93 -8.30 8.72 -3.88
N LYS A 94 -7.28 9.49 -4.28
CA LYS A 94 -6.85 10.68 -3.53
C LYS A 94 -7.99 11.68 -3.39
N LYS A 95 -8.69 11.98 -4.48
CA LYS A 95 -9.84 12.90 -4.49
C LYS A 95 -10.99 12.39 -3.61
N GLU A 96 -11.27 11.08 -3.64
CA GLU A 96 -12.28 10.45 -2.79
C GLU A 96 -11.93 10.62 -1.30
N ILE A 97 -10.67 10.39 -0.93
CA ILE A 97 -10.18 10.56 0.44
C ILE A 97 -10.28 12.02 0.89
N GLU A 98 -9.82 12.96 0.06
CA GLU A 98 -9.94 14.41 0.34
C GLU A 98 -11.40 14.82 0.56
N THR A 99 -12.31 14.32 -0.27
CA THR A 99 -13.75 14.56 -0.14
C THR A 99 -14.30 14.01 1.17
N LYS A 100 -13.93 12.78 1.54
CA LYS A 100 -14.36 12.15 2.81
C LYS A 100 -13.83 12.90 4.03
N ILE A 101 -12.59 13.39 3.98
CA ILE A 101 -11.98 14.20 5.05
C ILE A 101 -12.74 15.53 5.20
N GLU A 102 -13.02 16.22 4.10
CA GLU A 102 -13.78 17.47 4.10
C GLU A 102 -15.18 17.27 4.71
N ILE A 103 -15.88 16.20 4.32
CA ILE A 103 -17.19 15.85 4.88
C ILE A 103 -17.08 15.56 6.38
N ALA A 104 -16.11 14.76 6.80
CA ALA A 104 -15.91 14.44 8.21
C ALA A 104 -15.60 15.68 9.05
N ARG A 105 -14.77 16.61 8.51
CA ARG A 105 -14.46 17.89 9.14
C ARG A 105 -15.71 18.75 9.31
N LYS A 106 -16.55 18.87 8.28
CA LYS A 106 -17.82 19.61 8.36
C LYS A 106 -18.77 19.01 9.38
N LYS A 107 -18.90 17.67 9.40
CA LYS A 107 -19.71 16.96 10.41
C LYS A 107 -19.22 17.23 11.83
N PHE A 108 -17.91 17.22 12.05
CA PHE A 108 -17.32 17.51 13.35
C PHE A 108 -17.54 18.97 13.78
N GLN A 109 -17.38 19.92 12.85
CA GLN A 109 -17.67 21.34 13.10
C GLN A 109 -19.13 21.57 13.48
N GLU A 110 -20.06 20.96 12.74
CA GLU A 110 -21.49 21.06 13.05
C GLU A 110 -21.84 20.41 14.39
N TYR A 111 -21.27 19.26 14.70
CA TYR A 111 -21.43 18.62 16.01
C TYR A 111 -20.97 19.55 17.14
N ASN A 112 -19.80 20.18 17.00
CA ASN A 112 -19.31 21.12 18.01
C ASN A 112 -20.15 22.40 18.08
N ARG A 113 -20.77 22.84 16.98
CA ARG A 113 -21.72 23.97 17.00
C ARG A 113 -22.96 23.64 17.82
N LEU A 114 -23.49 22.42 17.70
CA LEU A 114 -24.72 21.98 18.36
C LEU A 114 -24.51 21.51 19.80
N HIS A 115 -23.36 20.88 20.09
CA HIS A 115 -23.10 20.19 21.35
C HIS A 115 -21.82 20.65 22.06
N GLY A 116 -21.15 21.69 21.54
CA GLY A 116 -19.97 22.25 22.16
C GLY A 116 -20.27 22.94 23.49
N PRO A 117 -19.26 23.13 24.36
CA PRO A 117 -19.43 23.83 25.62
C PRO A 117 -19.90 25.27 25.38
N GLN A 118 -21.05 25.61 25.95
CA GLN A 118 -21.55 26.99 25.98
C GLN A 118 -20.58 27.85 26.81
N PRO A 119 -20.29 29.10 26.40
CA PRO A 119 -19.45 29.99 27.19
C PRO A 119 -20.11 30.20 28.57
N ARG A 120 -19.30 30.09 29.64
CA ARG A 120 -19.77 30.41 30.99
C ARG A 120 -19.96 31.93 31.10
N SER A 121 -21.18 32.33 31.48
CA SER A 121 -21.59 33.70 31.80
C SER A 121 -20.83 34.27 32.99
#